data_AF-A0A8H9J535-F1
#
_entry.id   AF-A0A8H9J535-F1
#
_cell.length_a   1.000
_cell.length_b   1.000
_cell.length_c   1.000
_cell.angle_alpha   90.00
_cell.angle_beta   90.00
_cell.angle_gamma   90.00
#
_symmetry.space_group_name_H-M   'P 1'
#
loop_
_entity.id
_entity.type
_entity.pdbx_description
1 polymer ?
#
loop_
_entity_poly.entity_id
_entity_poly.type
_entity_poly.pdbx_seq_one_letter_code
_entity_poly.pdbx_strand_id
1 'polypeptide(L)'
;MSGFEADVERLSARAADFGGLVERAARISAELERAVGGAPWGADGVGRSFAAAHVGPAAETAERVRGLAERLAEAGGKFGEAARRYRASDSAAADAVRD
;
A
#
# COMPACT_ATOMS: atom_id res chain seq x y z
N MET A 1 -35.89 -9.27 11.73
CA MET A 1 -34.60 -9.94 11.49
C MET A 1 -33.73 -8.97 10.71
N SER A 2 -32.99 -8.08 11.38
CA SER A 2 -32.09 -7.16 10.67
C SER A 2 -30.85 -7.95 10.30
N GLY A 3 -30.74 -8.32 9.02
CA GLY A 3 -29.53 -8.94 8.48
C GLY A 3 -28.32 -8.03 8.67
N PHE A 4 -27.13 -8.64 8.69
CA PHE A 4 -25.88 -7.90 8.63
C PHE A 4 -25.81 -7.17 7.28
N GLU A 5 -26.18 -5.89 7.25
CA GLU A 5 -25.97 -5.03 6.09
C GLU A 5 -24.51 -4.59 6.08
N ALA A 6 -23.69 -5.28 5.29
CA ALA A 6 -22.36 -4.81 4.99
C ALA A 6 -22.49 -3.54 4.14
N ASP A 7 -21.92 -2.43 4.58
CA ASP A 7 -21.83 -1.21 3.77
C ASP A 7 -20.78 -1.40 2.67
N VAL A 8 -21.22 -2.09 1.61
CA VAL A 8 -20.39 -2.49 0.48
C VAL A 8 -19.87 -1.28 -0.30
N GLU A 9 -20.65 -0.22 -0.38
CA GLU A 9 -20.25 1.03 -1.04
C GLU A 9 -19.09 1.69 -0.29
N ARG A 10 -19.18 1.78 1.04
CA ARG A 10 -18.06 2.27 1.86
C ARG A 10 -16.84 1.37 1.78
N LEU A 11 -17.01 0.05 1.72
CA LEU A 11 -15.90 -0.89 1.55
C LEU A 11 -15.20 -0.72 0.19
N SER A 12 -15.99 -0.49 -0.86
CA SER A 12 -15.49 -0.27 -2.22
C SER A 12 -14.77 1.07 -2.35
N ALA A 13 -15.35 2.14 -1.80
CA ALA A 13 -14.72 3.45 -1.76
C ALA A 13 -13.39 3.41 -1.01
N ARG A 14 -13.34 2.74 0.14
CA ARG A 14 -12.09 2.58 0.92
C ARG A 14 -11.06 1.71 0.21
N ALA A 15 -11.48 0.70 -0.55
CA ALA A 15 -10.57 -0.07 -1.38
C ALA A 15 -9.93 0.77 -2.49
N ALA A 16 -10.67 1.74 -3.07
CA ALA A 16 -10.15 2.65 -4.08
C ALA A 16 -9.09 3.62 -3.52
N ASP A 17 -9.24 4.06 -2.27
CA ASP A 17 -8.26 4.94 -1.60
C ASP A 17 -6.84 4.30 -1.53
N PHE A 18 -6.76 2.96 -1.47
CA PHE A 18 -5.47 2.26 -1.48
C PHE A 18 -4.68 2.50 -2.77
N GLY A 19 -5.33 2.69 -3.92
CA GLY A 19 -4.64 2.98 -5.18
C GLY A 19 -3.75 4.23 -5.07
N GLY A 20 -4.31 5.33 -4.57
CA GLY A 20 -3.56 6.57 -4.36
C GLY A 20 -2.46 6.43 -3.30
N LEU A 21 -2.68 5.63 -2.26
CA LEU A 21 -1.66 5.35 -1.24
C LEU A 21 -0.50 4.51 -1.80
N VAL A 22 -0.78 3.53 -2.66
CA VAL A 22 0.23 2.71 -3.35
C VAL A 22 1.09 3.58 -4.25
N GLU A 23 0.48 4.42 -5.09
CA GLU A 23 1.20 5.34 -5.97
C GLU A 23 2.10 6.30 -5.19
N ARG A 24 1.59 6.84 -4.08
CA ARG A 24 2.37 7.71 -3.21
C ARG A 24 3.54 6.99 -2.56
N ALA A 25 3.33 5.78 -2.04
CA ALA A 25 4.39 4.98 -1.43
C ALA A 25 5.49 4.63 -2.46
N ALA A 26 5.09 4.22 -3.67
CA ALA A 26 6.02 3.94 -4.76
C ALA A 26 6.85 5.17 -5.15
N ARG A 27 6.22 6.35 -5.24
CA ARG A 27 6.92 7.61 -5.55
C ARG A 27 7.95 7.96 -4.48
N ILE A 28 7.57 7.89 -3.20
CA ILE A 28 8.48 8.16 -2.07
C ILE A 28 9.65 7.17 -2.08
N SER A 29 9.39 5.88 -2.35
CA SER A 29 10.46 4.87 -2.48
C SER A 29 11.45 5.23 -3.57
N ALA A 30 10.95 5.56 -4.76
CA ALA A 30 11.80 5.92 -5.89
C ALA A 30 12.61 7.21 -5.65
N GLU A 31 12.04 8.20 -4.96
CA GLU A 31 12.75 9.41 -4.55
C GLU A 31 13.84 9.11 -3.52
N LEU A 32 13.54 8.27 -2.53
CA LEU A 32 14.48 7.87 -1.50
C LEU A 32 15.66 7.09 -2.10
N GLU A 33 15.39 6.10 -2.96
CA GLU A 33 16.42 5.31 -3.65
C GLU A 33 17.37 6.19 -4.47
N ARG A 34 16.85 7.19 -5.18
CA ARG A 34 17.68 8.16 -5.89
C ARG A 34 18.51 9.01 -4.93
N ALA A 35 17.91 9.44 -3.81
CA ALA A 35 18.57 10.31 -2.84
C ALA A 35 19.68 9.60 -2.04
N VAL A 36 19.57 8.28 -1.82
CA VAL A 36 20.57 7.49 -1.07
C VAL A 36 21.57 6.76 -1.97
N GLY A 37 21.39 6.82 -3.30
CA GLY A 37 22.28 6.19 -4.27
C GLY A 37 23.65 6.88 -4.38
N GLY A 38 24.69 6.09 -4.62
CA GLY A 38 26.04 6.60 -4.85
C GLY A 38 26.74 7.07 -3.57
N ALA A 39 27.24 8.30 -3.57
CA ALA A 39 27.88 8.95 -2.42
C ALA A 39 27.02 10.13 -1.93
N PRO A 40 25.83 9.89 -1.37
CA PRO A 40 24.85 10.94 -1.06
C PRO A 40 25.33 11.92 0.01
N TRP A 41 26.33 11.52 0.80
CA TRP A 41 26.98 12.36 1.81
C TRP A 41 28.31 12.95 1.36
N GLY A 42 28.66 12.80 0.07
CA GLY A 42 29.93 13.22 -0.50
C GLY A 42 30.99 12.12 -0.47
N ALA A 43 31.95 12.25 -1.38
CA ALA A 43 33.06 11.30 -1.52
C ALA A 43 34.30 11.72 -0.71
N ASP A 44 34.27 12.86 -0.02
CA ASP A 44 35.37 13.34 0.80
C ASP A 44 35.49 12.57 2.13
N GLY A 45 36.48 12.94 2.97
CA GLY A 45 36.71 12.26 4.24
C GLY A 45 35.52 12.34 5.20
N VAL A 46 34.80 13.46 5.21
CA VAL A 46 33.62 13.69 6.07
C VAL A 46 32.46 12.84 5.57
N GLY A 47 32.20 12.87 4.26
CA GLY A 47 31.14 12.11 3.62
C GLY A 47 31.30 10.60 3.77
N ARG A 48 32.53 10.09 3.65
CA ARG A 48 32.81 8.66 3.91
C ARG A 48 32.60 8.29 5.38
N SER A 49 33.00 9.16 6.32
CA SER A 49 32.78 8.91 7.75
C SER A 49 31.29 8.89 8.09
N PHE A 50 30.49 9.77 7.49
CA PHE A 50 29.04 9.78 7.67
C PHE A 50 28.39 8.55 7.02
N ALA A 51 28.80 8.20 5.79
CA ALA A 51 28.30 7.03 5.07
C ALA A 51 28.50 5.73 5.86
N ALA A 52 29.64 5.58 6.54
CA ALA A 52 29.94 4.40 7.34
C ALA A 52 28.89 4.12 8.43
N ALA A 53 28.29 5.17 9.02
CA ALA A 53 27.25 5.03 10.04
C ALA A 53 25.84 4.94 9.45
N HIS A 54 25.59 5.51 8.27
CA HIS A 54 24.25 5.77 7.77
C HIS A 54 23.82 4.95 6.56
N VAL A 55 24.74 4.34 5.79
CA VAL A 55 24.37 3.60 4.58
C VAL A 55 23.47 2.39 4.88
N GLY A 56 23.76 1.66 5.97
CA GLY A 56 22.96 0.52 6.40
C GLY A 56 21.54 0.91 6.81
N PRO A 57 21.37 1.83 7.79
CA PRO A 57 20.05 2.32 8.19
C PRO A 57 19.26 2.97 7.03
N ALA A 58 19.94 3.68 6.12
CA ALA A 58 19.31 4.27 4.95
C ALA A 58 18.80 3.20 3.98
N ALA A 59 19.60 2.17 3.71
CA ALA A 59 19.19 1.03 2.87
C ALA A 59 18.03 0.25 3.48
N GLU A 60 18.08 -0.05 4.78
CA GLU A 60 16.98 -0.72 5.49
C GLU A 60 15.68 0.07 5.43
N THR A 61 15.76 1.40 5.60
CA THR A 61 14.60 2.29 5.49
C THR A 61 14.06 2.30 4.06
N ALA A 62 14.94 2.36 3.06
CA ALA A 62 14.54 2.31 1.66
C ALA A 62 13.79 1.01 1.31
N GLU A 63 14.29 -0.15 1.74
CA GLU A 63 13.61 -1.42 1.53
C GLU A 63 12.25 -1.50 2.24
N ARG A 64 12.14 -0.96 3.46
CA ARG A 64 10.85 -0.91 4.18
C ARG A 64 9.82 -0.04 3.47
N VAL A 65 10.24 1.11 2.93
CA VAL A 65 9.37 2.01 2.17
C VAL A 65 8.97 1.38 0.84
N ARG A 66 9.89 0.68 0.17
CA ARG A 66 9.59 -0.08 -1.05
C ARG A 66 8.51 -1.14 -0.79
N GLY A 67 8.69 -1.97 0.24
CA GLY A 67 7.71 -3.00 0.62
C GLY A 67 6.37 -2.44 1.12
N LEU A 68 6.29 -1.16 1.49
CA LEU A 68 5.01 -0.55 1.91
C LEU A 68 4.01 -0.47 0.76
N ALA A 69 4.47 -0.13 -0.45
CA ALA A 69 3.59 -0.06 -1.62
C ALA A 69 2.94 -1.42 -1.92
N GLU A 70 3.72 -2.50 -1.86
CA GLU A 70 3.24 -3.87 -2.06
C GLU A 70 2.20 -4.28 -1.02
N ARG A 71 2.48 -4.01 0.26
CA ARG A 71 1.55 -4.31 1.36
C ARG A 71 0.24 -3.53 1.28
N LEU A 72 0.31 -2.27 0.85
CA LEU A 72 -0.89 -1.46 0.62
C LEU A 72 -1.71 -1.99 -0.57
N ALA A 73 -1.05 -2.42 -1.65
CA ALA A 73 -1.73 -3.01 -2.80
C ALA A 73 -2.42 -4.32 -2.42
N GLU A 74 -1.76 -5.18 -1.64
CA GLU A 74 -2.33 -6.42 -1.12
C GLU A 74 -3.56 -6.16 -0.24
N ALA A 75 -3.47 -5.20 0.69
CA ALA A 75 -4.58 -4.83 1.56
C ALA A 75 -5.78 -4.28 0.76
N GLY A 76 -5.54 -3.35 -0.17
CA GLY A 76 -6.58 -2.81 -1.05
C GLY A 76 -7.25 -3.90 -1.90
N GLY A 77 -6.46 -4.84 -2.43
CA GLY A 77 -6.94 -6.01 -3.16
C GLY A 77 -7.89 -6.88 -2.33
N LYS A 78 -7.53 -7.17 -1.07
CA LYS A 78 -8.38 -7.93 -0.13
C LYS A 78 -9.70 -7.22 0.16
N PHE A 79 -9.68 -5.91 0.39
CA PHE A 79 -10.91 -5.13 0.61
C PHE A 79 -11.80 -5.10 -0.65
N GLY A 80 -11.20 -4.92 -1.83
CA GLY A 80 -11.95 -4.95 -3.10
C GLY A 80 -12.55 -6.32 -3.39
N GLU A 81 -11.83 -7.40 -3.06
CA GLU A 81 -12.35 -8.76 -3.18
C GLU A 81 -13.50 -9.04 -2.22
N ALA A 82 -13.38 -8.60 -0.96
CA ALA A 82 -14.46 -8.71 0.02
C ALA A 82 -15.72 -7.96 -0.44
N ALA A 83 -15.58 -6.74 -0.97
CA ALA A 83 -16.70 -5.98 -1.52
C ALA A 83 -17.40 -6.71 -2.67
N ARG A 84 -16.63 -7.31 -3.59
CA ARG A 84 -17.20 -8.11 -4.69
C ARG A 84 -17.98 -9.32 -4.18
N ARG A 85 -17.45 -10.04 -3.18
CA ARG A 85 -18.14 -11.19 -2.57
C ARG A 85 -19.45 -10.78 -1.90
N TYR A 86 -19.47 -9.67 -1.17
CA TYR A 86 -20.71 -9.17 -0.56
C TYR A 86 -21.77 -8.82 -1.61
N ARG A 87 -21.43 -8.10 -2.71
CA ARG A 87 -22.40 -7.81 -3.79
C ARG A 87 -22.96 -9.08 -4.43
N ALA A 88 -22.10 -10.05 -4.69
CA ALA A 88 -22.52 -11.31 -5.31
C ALA A 88 -23.50 -12.08 -4.41
N SER A 89 -23.21 -12.13 -3.10
CA SER A 89 -24.09 -12.77 -2.13
C SER A 89 -25.43 -12.06 -2.00
N ASP A 90 -25.43 -10.73 -2.02
CA ASP A 90 -26.65 -9.92 -1.90
C ASP A 90 -27.54 -10.06 -3.15
N SER A 91 -26.94 -10.02 -4.34
CA SER A 91 -27.66 -10.29 -5.60
C SER A 91 -28.27 -11.69 -5.62
N ALA A 92 -27.52 -12.71 -5.21
CA ALA A 92 -28.02 -14.08 -5.18
C ALA A 92 -29.18 -14.26 -4.17
N ALA A 93 -29.11 -13.59 -3.02
CA ALA A 93 -30.19 -13.61 -2.04
C ALA A 93 -31.44 -12.86 -2.55
N ALA A 94 -31.26 -11.73 -3.23
CA ALA A 94 -32.36 -10.97 -3.82
C ALA A 94 -33.07 -11.75 -4.94
N ASP A 95 -32.31 -12.47 -5.77
CA ASP A 95 -32.86 -13.33 -6.82
C ASP A 95 -33.63 -14.51 -6.22
N ALA A 96 -33.10 -15.16 -5.16
CA ALA A 96 -33.76 -16.28 -4.50
C ALA A 96 -35.07 -15.93 -3.76
N VAL A 97 -35.32 -14.66 -3.45
CA VAL A 97 -36.58 -14.18 -2.84
C VAL A 97 -37.61 -13.78 -3.90
N ARG A 98 -37.17 -13.56 -5.16
CA ARG A 98 -38.05 -13.21 -6.29
C ARG A 98 -38.72 -14.42 -6.94
N ASP A 99 -38.13 -15.60 -6.80
CA ASP A 99 -38.67 -16.90 -7.24
C ASP A 99 -39.57 -17.54 -6.17
#